data_AF-A0AAU0M9H1-F1
#
_entry.id   AF-A0AAU0M9H1-F1
#
_cell.length_a   1.000
_cell.length_b   1.000
_cell.length_c   1.000
_cell.angle_alpha   90.00
_cell.angle_beta   90.00
_cell.angle_gamma   90.00
#
_symmetry.space_group_name_H-M   'P 1'
#
loop_
_entity.id
_entity.type
_entity.pdbx_description
1 polymer ?
#
loop_
_entity_poly.entity_id
_entity_poly.type
_entity_poly.pdbx_seq_one_letter_code
_entity_poly.pdbx_strand_id
1 'polypeptide(L)'
;MKTLAIRLEDDQHAKLTMLARLAGISVTDAIRTGVENQIETMAADPRIAAKADDLQAEIEREAREAAAALSAMFGTSKPKPRTGTPKTSS
;
A
#
# COMPACT_ATOMS: atom_id res chain seq x y z
N MET A 1 12.13 -7.92 -8.32
CA MET A 1 13.02 -7.17 -7.40
C MET A 1 12.96 -5.71 -7.82
N LYS A 2 12.87 -4.76 -6.87
CA LYS A 2 12.88 -3.31 -7.18
C LYS A 2 14.19 -2.72 -6.65
N THR A 3 14.83 -1.85 -7.43
CA THR A 3 16.07 -1.17 -7.05
C THR A 3 15.76 0.08 -6.24
N LEU A 4 16.53 0.33 -5.19
CA LEU A 4 16.41 1.51 -4.33
C LEU A 4 17.74 2.28 -4.37
N ALA A 5 17.69 3.54 -4.79
CA ALA A 5 18.83 4.46 -4.69
C ALA A 5 18.73 5.24 -3.38
N ILE A 6 19.71 5.05 -2.47
CA ILE A 6 19.77 5.73 -1.18
C ILE A 6 21.02 6.61 -1.17
N ARG A 7 20.87 7.88 -0.79
CA ARG A 7 22.00 8.75 -0.51
C ARG A 7 22.37 8.60 0.98
N LEU A 8 23.63 8.35 1.24
CA LEU A 8 24.20 8.30 2.59
C LEU A 8 25.19 9.46 2.74
N GLU A 9 25.35 9.95 3.97
CA GLU A 9 26.43 10.86 4.28
C GLU A 9 27.77 10.11 4.21
N ASP A 10 28.84 10.81 3.85
CA ASP A 10 30.16 10.23 3.61
C ASP A 10 30.66 9.40 4.82
N ASP A 11 30.47 9.94 6.03
CA ASP A 11 30.82 9.26 7.28
C ASP A 11 30.03 7.97 7.52
N GLN A 12 28.75 7.94 7.15
CA GLN A 12 27.90 6.76 7.31
C GLN A 12 28.30 5.68 6.30
N HIS A 13 28.55 6.08 5.05
CA HIS A 13 29.03 5.17 4.02
C HIS A 13 30.39 4.56 4.39
N ALA A 14 31.32 5.37 4.90
CA ALA A 14 32.62 4.90 5.36
C ALA A 14 32.51 3.88 6.50
N LYS A 15 31.74 4.19 7.54
CA LYS A 15 31.48 3.28 8.68
C LYS A 15 30.88 1.96 8.21
N LEU A 16 29.84 2.02 7.38
CA LEU A 16 29.18 0.84 6.86
C LEU A 16 30.12 -0.01 6.00
N THR A 17 30.93 0.62 5.14
CA THR A 17 31.90 -0.08 4.30
C THR A 17 32.93 -0.83 5.14
N MET A 18 33.44 -0.20 6.21
CA MET A 18 34.37 -0.84 7.13
C MET A 18 33.73 -2.02 7.86
N LEU A 19 32.52 -1.84 8.39
CA LEU A 19 31.79 -2.89 9.11
C LEU A 19 31.45 -4.07 8.20
N ALA A 20 30.97 -3.81 6.99
CA ALA A 20 30.67 -4.85 6.01
C ALA A 20 31.92 -5.67 5.66
N ARG A 21 33.06 -4.99 5.46
CA ARG A 21 34.36 -5.64 5.23
C ARG A 21 34.78 -6.53 6.42
N LEU A 22 34.62 -6.04 7.65
CA LEU A 22 34.94 -6.82 8.87
C LEU A 22 34.01 -8.03 9.04
N ALA A 23 32.74 -7.89 8.66
CA ALA A 23 31.75 -8.95 8.67
C ALA A 23 31.86 -9.93 7.49
N GLY A 24 32.72 -9.64 6.49
CA GLY A 24 32.90 -10.48 5.30
C GLY A 24 31.71 -10.47 4.33
N ILE A 25 30.89 -9.41 4.36
CA ILE A 25 29.70 -9.26 3.50
C ILE A 25 29.81 -8.02 2.61
N SER A 26 29.01 -7.95 1.55
CA SER A 26 28.94 -6.75 0.71
C SER A 26 28.18 -5.63 1.42
N VAL A 27 28.49 -4.37 1.07
CA VAL A 27 27.73 -3.21 1.55
C VAL A 27 26.25 -3.31 1.16
N THR A 28 25.97 -3.83 -0.03
CA THR A 28 24.60 -4.07 -0.51
C THR A 28 23.85 -5.06 0.37
N ASP A 29 24.49 -6.16 0.78
CA ASP A 29 23.87 -7.15 1.66
C ASP A 29 23.66 -6.59 3.06
N ALA A 30 24.63 -5.85 3.59
CA ALA A 30 24.49 -5.16 4.87
C ALA A 30 23.30 -4.19 4.88
N ILE A 31 23.09 -3.43 3.79
CA ILE A 31 21.91 -2.56 3.63
C ILE A 31 20.62 -3.39 3.55
N ARG A 32 20.62 -4.49 2.79
CA ARG A 32 19.44 -5.36 2.67
C ARG A 32 19.00 -5.89 4.03
N THR A 33 19.93 -6.44 4.80
CA THR A 33 19.68 -6.92 6.16
C THR A 33 19.25 -5.78 7.08
N GLY A 34 19.85 -4.59 6.96
CA GLY A 34 19.43 -3.42 7.72
C GLY A 34 17.97 -3.02 7.43
N VAL A 35 17.52 -3.09 6.18
CA VAL A 35 16.13 -2.83 5.80
C VAL A 35 15.19 -3.91 6.36
N GLU A 36 15.56 -5.18 6.28
CA GLU A 36 14.79 -6.30 6.83
C GLU A 36 14.59 -6.14 8.34
N ASN A 37 15.68 -5.90 9.08
CA ASN A 37 15.64 -5.67 10.52
C ASN A 37 14.79 -4.44 10.90
N GLN A 38 14.85 -3.38 10.10
CA GLN A 38 14.06 -2.18 10.33
C GLN A 38 12.57 -2.45 10.10
N ILE A 39 12.20 -3.22 9.07
CA ILE A 39 10.82 -3.63 8.82
C ILE A 39 10.29 -4.45 10.00
N GLU A 40 11.05 -5.44 10.47
CA GLU A 40 10.67 -6.26 11.62
C GLU A 40 10.49 -5.41 12.89
N THR A 41 11.42 -4.49 13.13
CA THR A 41 11.34 -3.56 14.27
C THR A 41 10.09 -2.69 14.20
N MET A 42 9.77 -2.16 13.02
CA MET A 42 8.57 -1.34 12.82
C MET A 42 7.29 -2.17 12.95
N ALA A 43 7.27 -3.40 12.43
CA ALA A 43 6.13 -4.30 12.54
C ALA A 43 5.86 -4.72 14.00
N ALA A 44 6.91 -4.85 14.81
CA ALA A 44 6.80 -5.17 16.23
C ALA A 44 6.43 -3.97 17.11
N ASP A 45 6.45 -2.73 16.60
CA ASP A 45 6.12 -1.53 17.37
C ASP A 45 4.60 -1.46 17.63
N PRO A 46 4.14 -1.55 18.90
CA PRO A 46 2.71 -1.50 19.22
C PRO A 46 2.04 -0.19 18.79
N ARG A 47 2.80 0.91 18.68
CA ARG A 47 2.30 2.21 18.21
C ARG A 47 2.01 2.22 16.72
N ILE A 48 2.73 1.40 15.94
CA ILE A 48 2.47 1.21 14.52
C ILE A 48 1.30 0.24 14.36
N ALA A 49 1.26 -0.84 15.15
CA ALA A 49 0.13 -1.77 15.16
C ALA A 49 -1.20 -1.07 15.46
N ALA A 50 -1.23 -0.15 16.43
CA ALA A 50 -2.44 0.63 16.73
C ALA A 50 -2.93 1.50 15.55
N LYS A 51 -2.03 1.92 14.66
CA LYS A 51 -2.37 2.67 13.45
C LYS A 51 -2.74 1.76 12.27
N ALA A 52 -2.43 0.47 12.36
CA ALA A 52 -2.74 -0.48 11.28
C ALA A 52 -4.24 -0.68 11.13
N ASP A 53 -4.98 -0.75 12.24
CA ASP A 53 -6.44 -0.91 12.21
C ASP A 53 -7.15 0.30 11.57
N ASP A 54 -6.72 1.52 11.92
CA ASP A 54 -7.24 2.75 11.32
C ASP A 54 -6.96 2.80 9.81
N LEU A 55 -5.73 2.46 9.40
CA LEU A 55 -5.33 2.42 7.99
C LEU A 55 -6.10 1.33 7.22
N GLN A 56 -6.34 0.18 7.85
CA GLN A 56 -7.13 -0.91 7.26
C GLN A 56 -8.57 -0.46 7.00
N ALA A 57 -9.20 0.21 7.97
CA ALA A 57 -10.56 0.72 7.82
C ALA A 57 -10.66 1.78 6.70
N GLU A 58 -9.63 2.61 6.54
CA GLU A 58 -9.53 3.59 5.45
C GLU A 58 -9.42 2.92 4.07
N ILE A 59 -8.51 1.94 3.94
CA ILE A 59 -8.33 1.18 2.68
C ILE A 59 -9.64 0.48 2.29
N GLU A 60 -10.34 -0.13 3.23
CA GLU A 60 -11.62 -0.78 2.95
C GLU A 60 -12.70 0.21 2.52
N ARG A 61 -12.74 1.41 3.12
CA ARG A 61 -13.67 2.46 2.71
C ARG A 61 -13.38 2.90 1.28
N GLU A 62 -12.12 3.20 0.95
CA GLU A 62 -11.72 3.61 -0.40
C GLU A 62 -12.00 2.52 -1.43
N ALA A 63 -11.70 1.26 -1.11
CA ALA A 63 -11.98 0.12 -1.98
C ALA A 63 -13.48 -0.04 -2.25
N ARG A 64 -14.34 0.14 -1.23
CA ARG A 64 -15.81 0.10 -1.39
C ARG A 64 -16.31 1.24 -2.28
N GLU A 65 -15.78 2.44 -2.10
CA GLU A 65 -16.15 3.61 -2.91
C GLU A 65 -15.71 3.43 -4.37
N ALA A 66 -14.48 2.96 -4.60
CA ALA A 66 -13.98 2.64 -5.93
C ALA A 66 -14.83 1.55 -6.60
N ALA A 67 -15.19 0.49 -5.87
CA ALA A 67 -16.06 -0.57 -6.38
C ALA A 67 -17.47 -0.06 -6.70
N ALA A 68 -18.05 0.79 -5.86
CA ALA A 68 -19.36 1.41 -6.09
C ALA A 68 -19.34 2.32 -7.33
N ALA A 69 -18.29 3.12 -7.51
CA ALA A 69 -18.11 3.98 -8.68
C ALA A 69 -17.97 3.15 -9.97
N LEU A 70 -17.16 2.09 -9.95
CA LEU A 70 -17.04 1.15 -11.08
C LEU A 70 -18.38 0.48 -11.38
N SER A 71 -19.14 0.05 -10.37
CA SER A 71 -20.48 -0.50 -10.55
C SER A 71 -21.48 0.52 -11.07
N ALA A 72 -21.33 1.81 -10.77
CA ALA A 72 -22.21 2.86 -11.32
C ALA A 72 -21.86 3.18 -12.78
N MET A 73 -20.58 3.09 -13.17
CA MET A 73 -20.12 3.33 -14.53
C MET A 73 -20.39 2.16 -15.48
N PHE A 74 -20.21 0.93 -15.01
CA PHE A 74 -20.27 -0.29 -15.83
C PHE A 74 -21.46 -1.20 -15.48
N GLY A 75 -22.11 -0.99 -14.34
CA GLY A 75 -23.37 -1.65 -13.99
C GLY A 75 -24.49 -1.04 -14.84
N THR A 76 -24.88 -1.81 -15.85
CA THR A 76 -25.93 -1.51 -16.82
C THR A 76 -27.13 -0.79 -16.21
N SER A 77 -27.52 0.32 -16.83
CA SER A 77 -28.89 0.85 -16.83
C SER A 77 -29.89 -0.31 -16.87
N LYS A 78 -30.49 -0.68 -15.74
CA LYS A 78 -31.82 -1.30 -15.80
C LYS A 78 -32.76 -0.13 -16.07
N PRO A 79 -33.38 -0.05 -17.27
CA PRO A 79 -34.43 0.92 -17.48
C PRO A 79 -35.50 0.58 -16.45
N LYS A 80 -35.77 1.53 -15.55
CA LYS A 80 -36.97 1.49 -14.72
C LYS A 80 -38.14 1.24 -15.69
N PRO A 81 -38.92 0.15 -15.54
CA PRO A 81 -40.00 -0.11 -16.47
C PRO A 81 -40.92 1.11 -16.43
N ARG A 82 -41.00 1.83 -17.54
CA ARG A 82 -42.03 2.83 -17.75
C ARG A 82 -43.33 2.05 -17.72
N THR A 83 -44.06 2.17 -16.61
CA THR A 83 -45.48 1.83 -16.53
C THR A 83 -46.21 2.75 -17.50
N GLY A 84 -46.19 2.35 -18.77
CA GLY A 84 -47.18 2.78 -19.73
C GLY A 84 -48.46 2.02 -19.41
N THR A 85 -49.50 2.75 -19.05
CA THR A 85 -50.87 2.24 -19.14
C THR A 85 -51.62 3.14 -20.13
N PRO A 86 -52.38 2.56 -21.06
CA PRO A 86 -52.72 3.19 -22.33
C PRO A 86 -54.00 4.02 -22.26
N LYS A 87 -54.14 4.93 -23.24
CA LYS A 87 -55.42 5.54 -23.60
C LYS A 87 -56.50 4.47 -23.75
N THR A 88 -57.66 4.65 -23.13
CA THR A 88 -58.93 4.14 -23.66
C THR A 88 -60.02 5.16 -23.34
N SER A 89 -60.53 5.71 -24.43
CA SER A 89 -61.74 6.50 -24.60
C SER A 89 -63.01 5.67 -24.34
N SER A 90 -63.98 6.25 -23.63
CA SER A 90 -65.44 6.11 -23.86
C SER A 90 -66.18 7.19 -23.06
#